data_AF-A0A2N2YXA4-F1
#
_entry.id   AF-A0A2N2YXA4-F1
#
_cell.length_a   1.000
_cell.length_b   1.000
_cell.length_c   1.000
_cell.angle_alpha   90.00
_cell.angle_beta   90.00
_cell.angle_gamma   90.00
#
_symmetry.space_group_name_H-M   'P 1'
#
loop_
_entity.id
_entity.type
_entity.pdbx_description
1 polymer ?
#
loop_
_entity_poly.entity_id
_entity_poly.type
_entity_poly.pdbx_seq_one_letter_code
_entity_poly.pdbx_strand_id
1 'polypeptide(L)'
;YMEKERERAQKLGYPSPIQPTKADTDKAFDDAQEYAFNHLSTISIFCGTHNEKSVQLLAELMEKGGIPKSDPRITFSQLLGMSDNISFMLANQGYNVAKYIPYGPVREVMPYLIRRAQENTSVKGQTGRELSLINQELLRRKRIS
;
A
#
# COMPACT_ATOMS: atom_id res chain seq x y z
N TYR A 1 -13.99 -6.10 0.96
CA TYR A 1 -15.22 -5.31 1.19
C TYR A 1 -15.79 -4.75 -0.10
N MET A 2 -14.96 -4.31 -1.07
CA MET A 2 -15.43 -3.72 -2.34
C MET A 2 -16.49 -4.55 -3.08
N GLU A 3 -16.27 -5.85 -3.28
CA GLU A 3 -17.25 -6.73 -3.95
C GLU A 3 -18.55 -6.84 -3.16
N LYS A 4 -18.46 -7.11 -1.84
CA LYS A 4 -19.61 -7.20 -0.94
C LYS A 4 -20.46 -5.93 -0.91
N GLU A 5 -19.84 -4.74 -0.92
CA GLU A 5 -20.55 -3.47 -0.94
C GLU A 5 -21.29 -3.25 -2.27
N ARG A 6 -20.68 -3.64 -3.39
CA ARG A 6 -21.34 -3.58 -4.71
C ARG A 6 -22.51 -4.56 -4.80
N GLU A 7 -22.33 -5.80 -4.35
CA GLU A 7 -23.39 -6.81 -4.29
C GLU A 7 -24.55 -6.34 -3.41
N ARG A 8 -24.25 -5.74 -2.25
CA ARG A 8 -25.26 -5.19 -1.34
C ARG A 8 -26.05 -4.06 -1.98
N ALA A 9 -25.37 -3.10 -2.61
CA ALA A 9 -25.99 -1.97 -3.30
C ALA A 9 -26.92 -2.43 -4.42
N GLN A 10 -26.47 -3.41 -5.22
CA GLN A 10 -27.27 -4.04 -6.26
C GLN A 10 -28.50 -4.75 -5.68
N LYS A 11 -28.33 -5.55 -4.63
CA LYS A 11 -29.43 -6.30 -3.99
C LYS A 11 -30.51 -5.39 -3.38
N LEU A 12 -30.11 -4.24 -2.85
CA LEU A 12 -30.99 -3.30 -2.17
C LEU A 12 -31.44 -2.13 -3.06
N GLY A 13 -31.01 -2.09 -4.33
CA GLY A 13 -31.46 -1.12 -5.31
C GLY A 13 -31.00 0.32 -5.06
N TYR A 14 -29.89 0.54 -4.36
CA TYR A 14 -29.33 1.88 -4.13
C TYR A 14 -27.98 2.07 -4.84
N PRO A 15 -27.57 3.33 -5.13
CA PRO A 15 -26.28 3.59 -5.75
C PRO A 15 -25.11 3.09 -4.89
N SER A 16 -24.13 2.44 -5.50
CA SER A 16 -22.92 2.00 -4.80
C SER A 16 -22.22 3.19 -4.12
N PRO A 17 -21.90 3.10 -2.80
CA PRO A 17 -21.28 4.21 -2.07
C PRO A 17 -19.76 4.31 -2.26
N ILE A 18 -19.18 3.38 -3.02
CA ILE A 18 -17.74 3.28 -3.28
C ILE A 18 -17.42 3.68 -4.72
N GLN A 19 -16.16 4.04 -4.94
CA GLN A 19 -15.66 4.44 -6.26
C GLN A 19 -15.96 3.38 -7.35
N PRO A 20 -16.31 3.82 -8.58
CA PRO A 20 -16.77 2.91 -9.63
C PRO A 20 -15.63 2.06 -10.18
N THR A 21 -14.42 2.62 -10.31
CA THR A 21 -13.24 1.88 -10.79
C THR A 21 -12.07 1.91 -9.80
N LYS A 22 -11.09 1.04 -10.06
CA LYS A 22 -9.81 1.04 -9.33
C LYS A 22 -9.05 2.35 -9.57
N ALA A 23 -9.06 2.88 -10.80
CA ALA A 23 -8.39 4.13 -11.13
C ALA A 23 -9.00 5.32 -10.36
N ASP A 24 -10.33 5.36 -10.21
CA ASP A 24 -11.00 6.39 -9.40
C ASP A 24 -10.65 6.26 -7.91
N THR A 25 -10.46 5.03 -7.42
CA THR A 25 -10.00 4.76 -6.06
C THR A 25 -8.57 5.24 -5.86
N ASP A 26 -7.66 4.94 -6.79
CA ASP A 26 -6.28 5.42 -6.73
C ASP A 26 -6.24 6.95 -6.73
N LYS A 27 -6.97 7.59 -7.65
CA LYS A 27 -7.01 9.05 -7.73
C LYS A 27 -7.52 9.66 -6.42
N ALA A 28 -8.62 9.14 -5.87
CA ALA A 28 -9.15 9.64 -4.61
C ALA A 28 -8.20 9.41 -3.42
N PHE A 29 -7.45 8.30 -3.43
CA PHE A 29 -6.41 8.04 -2.42
C PHE A 29 -5.27 9.06 -2.52
N ASP A 30 -4.76 9.28 -3.74
CA ASP A 30 -3.66 10.20 -4.00
C ASP A 30 -4.07 11.67 -3.71
N ASP A 31 -5.28 12.09 -4.12
CA ASP A 31 -5.85 13.40 -3.81
C ASP A 31 -5.96 13.62 -2.28
N ALA A 32 -6.42 12.61 -1.53
CA ALA A 32 -6.54 12.68 -0.07
C ALA A 32 -5.16 12.75 0.62
N GLN A 33 -4.18 12.05 0.06
CA GLN A 33 -2.80 12.08 0.53
C GLN A 33 -2.16 13.46 0.33
N GLU A 34 -2.34 14.07 -0.85
CA GLU A 34 -1.90 15.45 -1.13
C GLU A 34 -2.59 16.45 -0.20
N TYR A 35 -3.91 16.31 -0.01
CA TYR A 35 -4.65 17.16 0.92
C TYR A 35 -4.08 17.07 2.34
N ALA A 36 -3.89 15.85 2.86
CA ALA A 36 -3.33 15.64 4.19
C ALA A 36 -1.90 16.21 4.31
N PHE A 37 -1.08 16.08 3.27
CA PHE A 37 0.29 16.61 3.24
C PHE A 37 0.31 18.13 3.32
N ASN A 38 -0.63 18.81 2.66
CA ASN A 38 -0.76 20.26 2.75
C ASN A 38 -1.31 20.75 4.11
N HIS A 39 -1.75 19.84 4.98
CA HIS A 39 -2.35 20.14 6.29
C HIS A 39 -1.65 19.39 7.44
N LEU A 40 -0.33 19.15 7.33
CA LEU A 40 0.46 18.45 8.35
C LEU A 40 0.54 19.15 9.71
N SER A 41 0.01 20.38 9.85
CA SER A 41 -0.15 21.03 11.15
C SER A 41 -1.27 20.41 11.99
N THR A 42 -2.25 19.77 11.36
CA THR A 42 -3.42 19.19 12.01
C THR A 42 -3.64 17.71 11.66
N ILE A 43 -2.97 17.19 10.64
CA ILE A 43 -3.14 15.82 10.15
C ILE A 43 -1.78 15.10 10.17
N SER A 44 -1.78 13.85 10.60
CA SER A 44 -0.67 12.92 10.40
C SER A 44 -1.07 11.85 9.38
N ILE A 45 -0.12 11.47 8.53
CA ILE A 45 -0.32 10.55 7.42
C ILE A 45 0.22 9.17 7.81
N PHE A 46 -0.67 8.19 7.82
CA PHE A 46 -0.32 6.78 7.81
C PHE A 46 -0.62 6.20 6.43
N CYS A 47 0.38 6.17 5.55
CA CYS A 47 0.26 5.73 4.16
C CYS A 47 0.28 4.20 4.06
N GLY A 48 -0.87 3.58 4.34
CA GLY A 48 -1.07 2.13 4.25
C GLY A 48 -1.40 1.68 2.82
N THR A 49 -0.39 1.40 1.99
CA THR A 49 -0.60 0.95 0.61
C THR A 49 0.57 0.12 0.07
N HIS A 50 0.25 -0.81 -0.84
CA HIS A 50 1.23 -1.54 -1.64
C HIS A 50 1.44 -0.88 -3.02
N ASN A 51 0.67 0.14 -3.39
CA ASN A 51 0.80 0.78 -4.70
C ASN A 51 2.09 1.63 -4.77
N GLU A 52 3.09 1.15 -5.53
CA GLU A 52 4.37 1.84 -5.73
C GLU A 52 4.21 3.31 -6.14
N LYS A 53 3.21 3.62 -6.98
CA LYS A 53 2.99 4.99 -7.47
C LYS A 53 2.54 5.92 -6.35
N SER A 54 1.58 5.49 -5.54
CA SER A 54 1.07 6.28 -4.40
C SER A 54 2.14 6.45 -3.31
N VAL A 55 2.99 5.44 -3.10
CA VAL A 55 4.16 5.54 -2.22
C VAL A 55 5.16 6.57 -2.75
N GLN A 56 5.49 6.50 -4.03
CA GLN A 56 6.41 7.42 -4.67
C GLN A 56 5.88 8.86 -4.62
N LEU A 57 4.58 9.06 -4.86
CA LEU A 57 3.94 10.37 -4.76
C LEU A 57 4.20 11.02 -3.39
N LEU A 58 3.96 10.30 -2.29
CA LEU A 58 4.18 10.87 -0.95
C LEU A 58 5.66 11.16 -0.68
N ALA A 59 6.57 10.28 -1.12
CA ALA A 59 8.00 10.50 -1.00
C ALA A 59 8.45 11.75 -1.77
N GLU A 60 7.93 11.96 -2.98
CA GLU A 60 8.20 13.16 -3.78
C GLU A 60 7.61 14.42 -3.15
N LEU A 61 6.42 14.34 -2.55
CA LEU A 61 5.83 15.46 -1.81
C LEU A 61 6.72 15.86 -0.63
N MET A 62 7.20 14.88 0.15
CA MET A 62 8.13 15.14 1.25
C MET A 62 9.43 15.80 0.77
N GLU A 63 10.02 15.28 -0.31
CA GLU A 63 11.25 15.84 -0.90
C GLU A 63 11.04 17.28 -1.40
N LYS A 64 10.00 17.51 -2.22
CA LYS A 64 9.67 18.85 -2.77
C LYS A 64 9.28 19.84 -1.67
N GLY A 65 8.63 19.37 -0.62
CA GLY A 65 8.23 20.17 0.54
C GLY A 65 9.34 20.39 1.58
N GLY A 66 10.54 19.82 1.37
CA GLY A 66 11.64 19.93 2.33
C GLY A 66 11.36 19.25 3.67
N ILE A 67 10.43 18.29 3.71
CA ILE A 67 10.07 17.55 4.92
C ILE A 67 11.10 16.44 5.16
N PRO A 68 11.69 16.35 6.36
CA PRO A 68 12.62 15.27 6.68
C PRO A 68 11.98 13.89 6.48
N LYS A 69 12.72 12.93 5.93
CA LYS A 69 12.25 11.55 5.73
C LYS A 69 11.77 10.89 7.04
N SER A 70 12.35 11.30 8.16
CA SER A 70 12.04 10.86 9.52
C SER A 70 10.95 11.68 10.22
N ASP A 71 10.24 12.58 9.53
CA ASP A 71 9.19 13.39 10.13
C ASP A 71 8.12 12.51 10.81
N PRO A 72 7.88 12.67 12.12
CA PRO A 72 7.02 11.74 12.88
C PRO A 72 5.55 11.78 12.46
N ARG A 73 5.13 12.80 11.70
CA ARG A 73 3.77 12.93 11.20
C ARG A 73 3.50 12.04 10.00
N ILE A 74 4.53 11.48 9.37
CA ILE A 74 4.40 10.67 8.15
C ILE A 74 4.98 9.29 8.41
N THR A 75 4.20 8.24 8.15
CA THR A 75 4.64 6.85 8.23
C THR A 75 4.11 6.09 7.02
N PHE A 76 5.00 5.38 6.34
CA PHE A 76 4.64 4.44 5.28
C PHE A 76 4.33 3.08 5.88
N SER A 77 3.34 2.36 5.32
CA SER A 77 3.00 1.05 5.83
C SER A 77 2.51 0.07 4.77
N GLN A 78 2.95 -1.17 4.95
CA GLN A 78 2.55 -2.32 4.15
C GLN A 78 2.20 -3.48 5.08
N LEU A 79 1.36 -4.39 4.61
CA LEU A 79 1.09 -5.66 5.27
C LEU A 79 2.37 -6.53 5.26
N LEU A 80 2.63 -7.25 6.35
CA LEU A 80 3.77 -8.17 6.41
C LEU A 80 3.61 -9.32 5.40
N GLY A 81 4.68 -9.64 4.67
CA GLY A 81 4.70 -10.69 3.66
C GLY A 81 4.13 -10.26 2.30
N MET A 82 3.92 -8.95 2.10
CA MET A 82 3.45 -8.37 0.85
C MET A 82 4.26 -7.12 0.53
N SER A 83 4.90 -7.11 -0.65
CA SER A 83 5.71 -5.99 -1.14
C SER A 83 6.71 -5.46 -0.12
N ASP A 84 7.39 -6.39 0.56
CA ASP A 84 8.42 -6.07 1.54
C ASP A 84 9.59 -5.30 0.90
N ASN A 85 9.82 -5.47 -0.41
CA ASN A 85 10.78 -4.68 -1.17
C ASN A 85 10.52 -3.16 -1.06
N ILE A 86 9.26 -2.74 -1.06
CA ILE A 86 8.89 -1.32 -0.88
C ILE A 86 9.26 -0.87 0.54
N SER A 87 8.84 -1.63 1.55
CA SER A 87 9.13 -1.32 2.95
C SER A 87 10.65 -1.24 3.21
N PHE A 88 11.42 -2.21 2.71
CA PHE A 88 12.87 -2.24 2.88
C PHE A 88 13.57 -1.09 2.17
N MET A 89 13.14 -0.75 0.95
CA MET A 89 13.70 0.39 0.22
C MET A 89 13.46 1.71 0.97
N LEU A 90 12.22 1.94 1.42
CA LEU A 90 11.87 3.14 2.18
C LEU A 90 12.66 3.24 3.49
N ALA A 91 12.73 2.14 4.25
CA ALA A 91 13.49 2.11 5.50
C ALA A 91 14.99 2.37 5.27
N ASN A 92 15.58 1.75 4.24
CA ASN A 92 16.98 1.97 3.86
C ASN A 92 17.26 3.42 3.42
N GLN A 93 16.25 4.11 2.87
CA GLN A 93 16.32 5.53 2.51
C GLN A 93 16.12 6.47 3.70
N GLY A 94 15.80 5.96 4.89
CA GLY A 94 15.60 6.72 6.12
C GLY A 94 14.17 7.21 6.37
N TYR A 95 13.19 6.65 5.66
CA TYR A 95 11.77 6.96 5.92
C TYR A 95 11.24 6.18 7.12
N ASN A 96 10.25 6.75 7.80
CA ASN A 96 9.46 6.05 8.81
C ASN A 96 8.61 4.97 8.15
N VAL A 97 8.81 3.70 8.54
CA VAL A 97 8.10 2.55 7.98
C VAL A 97 7.53 1.67 9.10
N ALA A 98 6.26 1.30 8.98
CA ALA A 98 5.59 0.35 9.86
C ALA A 98 5.08 -0.85 9.08
N LYS A 99 5.17 -2.05 9.65
CA LYS A 99 4.53 -3.25 9.09
C LYS A 99 3.26 -3.57 9.87
N TYR A 100 2.15 -3.74 9.15
CA TYR A 100 0.92 -4.23 9.75
C TYR A 100 0.97 -5.76 9.84
N ILE A 101 0.88 -6.27 11.06
CA ILE A 101 1.07 -7.69 11.38
C ILE A 101 -0.20 -8.20 12.08
N PRO A 102 -0.93 -9.18 11.51
CA PRO A 102 -1.94 -9.91 12.27
C PRO A 102 -1.24 -10.80 13.30
N TYR A 103 -1.65 -10.71 14.57
CA TYR A 103 -1.12 -11.54 15.65
C TYR A 103 -2.27 -12.14 16.45
N GLY A 104 -2.20 -13.43 16.76
CA GLY A 104 -3.20 -14.15 17.56
C GLY A 104 -3.25 -15.65 17.25
N PRO A 105 -4.06 -16.43 17.99
CA PRO A 105 -4.28 -17.85 17.73
C PRO A 105 -4.77 -18.10 16.31
N VAL A 106 -4.34 -19.20 15.69
CA VAL A 106 -4.63 -19.53 14.27
C VAL A 106 -6.12 -19.37 13.95
N ARG A 107 -7.01 -19.93 14.80
CA ARG A 107 -8.47 -19.89 14.60
C ARG A 107 -9.02 -18.47 14.48
N GLU A 108 -8.47 -17.52 15.21
CA GLU A 108 -8.91 -16.12 15.22
C GLU A 108 -8.40 -15.34 14.00
N VAL A 109 -7.22 -15.70 13.50
CA VAL A 109 -6.62 -15.04 12.31
C VAL A 109 -7.08 -15.66 10.98
N MET A 110 -7.72 -16.84 10.98
CA MET A 110 -8.20 -17.50 9.75
C MET A 110 -9.06 -16.60 8.84
N PRO A 111 -10.07 -15.85 9.33
CA PRO A 111 -10.86 -14.95 8.48
C PRO A 111 -10.04 -13.81 7.86
N TYR A 112 -8.98 -13.36 8.54
CA TYR A 112 -8.04 -12.39 7.98
C TYR A 112 -7.21 -13.02 6.86
N LEU A 113 -6.67 -14.22 7.08
CA LEU A 113 -5.85 -14.93 6.09
C LEU A 113 -6.63 -15.27 4.81
N ILE A 114 -7.90 -15.70 4.93
CA ILE A 114 -8.77 -15.96 3.76
C ILE A 114 -8.97 -14.68 2.93
N ARG A 115 -9.23 -13.54 3.59
CA ARG A 115 -9.36 -12.25 2.89
C ARG A 115 -8.07 -11.85 2.18
N ARG A 116 -6.91 -12.09 2.79
CA ARG A 116 -5.60 -11.86 2.15
C ARG A 116 -5.38 -12.75 0.95
N ALA A 117 -5.76 -14.03 1.03
CA ALA A 117 -5.69 -14.93 -0.12
C ALA A 117 -6.52 -14.39 -1.30
N GLN A 118 -7.75 -13.91 -1.04
CA GLN A 118 -8.63 -13.31 -2.05
C GLN A 118 -8.06 -12.02 -2.65
N GLU A 119 -7.51 -11.14 -1.82
CA GLU A 119 -6.85 -9.91 -2.30
C GLU A 119 -5.61 -10.23 -3.13
N ASN A 120 -4.77 -11.17 -2.70
CA ASN A 120 -3.58 -11.58 -3.45
C ASN A 120 -3.92 -12.11 -4.85
N THR A 121 -5.07 -12.80 -5.02
CA THR A 121 -5.55 -13.17 -6.35
C THR A 121 -5.94 -11.97 -7.22
N SER A 122 -6.38 -10.86 -6.63
CA SER A 122 -6.65 -9.59 -7.34
C SER A 122 -5.39 -8.73 -7.55
N VAL A 123 -4.35 -8.93 -6.73
CA VAL A 123 -3.02 -8.27 -6.79
C VAL A 123 -2.05 -9.03 -7.73
N LYS A 124 -2.54 -9.96 -8.55
CA LYS A 124 -1.76 -10.81 -9.48
C LYS A 124 -0.65 -10.10 -10.28
N GLY A 125 -0.79 -8.80 -10.59
CA GLY A 125 0.23 -8.04 -11.28
C GLY A 125 1.49 -7.73 -10.47
N GLN A 126 1.38 -7.58 -9.15
CA GLN A 126 2.48 -7.13 -8.29
C GLN A 126 3.43 -8.27 -7.92
N THR A 127 2.91 -9.46 -7.61
CA THR A 127 3.71 -10.67 -7.36
C THR A 127 4.55 -11.07 -8.59
N GLY A 128 3.99 -10.93 -9.81
CA GLY A 128 4.75 -11.18 -11.04
C GLY A 128 5.90 -10.20 -11.25
N ARG A 129 5.70 -8.92 -10.89
CA ARG A 129 6.74 -7.89 -10.96
C ARG A 129 7.84 -8.12 -9.92
N GLU A 130 7.49 -8.49 -8.69
CA GLU A 130 8.47 -8.87 -7.66
C GLU A 130 9.33 -10.06 -8.12
N LEU A 131 8.71 -11.12 -8.66
CA LEU A 131 9.46 -12.26 -9.19
C LEU A 131 10.41 -11.87 -10.33
N SER A 132 9.98 -10.96 -11.20
CA SER A 132 10.82 -10.41 -12.27
C SER A 132 12.02 -9.64 -11.72
N LEU A 133 11.82 -8.77 -10.72
CA LEU A 133 12.90 -8.01 -10.08
C LEU A 133 13.90 -8.93 -9.35
N ILE A 134 13.42 -9.97 -8.67
CA ILE A 134 14.29 -10.99 -8.04
C ILE A 134 15.14 -11.69 -9.10
N ASN A 135 14.54 -12.11 -10.20
CA ASN A 135 15.26 -12.75 -11.30
C ASN A 135 16.32 -11.81 -11.91
N GLN A 136 15.99 -10.53 -12.11
CA GLN A 136 16.95 -9.53 -12.60
C GLN A 136 18.13 -9.36 -11.63
N GLU A 137 17.86 -9.27 -10.33
CA GLU A 137 18.92 -9.13 -9.31
C GLU A 137 19.81 -10.38 -9.21
N LEU A 138 19.22 -11.59 -9.31
CA LEU A 138 19.98 -12.84 -9.36
C LEU A 138 20.89 -12.90 -10.59
N LEU A 139 20.40 -12.49 -11.76
CA LEU A 139 21.19 -12.42 -13.00
C LEU A 139 22.33 -11.39 -12.88
N ARG A 140 22.06 -10.22 -12.28
CA ARG A 140 23.09 -9.19 -12.04
C ARG A 140 24.23 -9.73 -11.17
N ARG A 141 23.91 -10.43 -10.08
CA ARG A 141 24.92 -11.02 -9.18
C ARG A 141 25.75 -12.10 -9.86
N LYS A 142 25.13 -12.96 -10.68
CA LYS A 142 25.83 -13.98 -11.48
C LYS A 142 26.79 -13.41 -12.53
N ARG A 143 26.59 -12.17 -12.99
CA ARG A 143 27.52 -11.49 -13.91
C ARG A 143 28.70 -10.83 -13.20
N ILE A 144 28.64 -10.69 -11.88
CA ILE A 144 29.67 -10.04 -11.05
C ILE A 144 30.53 -11.10 -10.33
N SER A 145 30.07 -12.35 -10.20
CA SER A 145 30.90 -13.50 -9.78
C SER A 145 31.54 -14.18 -10.98
#